data_AF-A0AAV5BZ04-F1
#
_entry.id   AF-A0AAV5BZ04-F1
#
_cell.length_a   1.000
_cell.length_b   1.000
_cell.length_c   1.000
_cell.angle_alpha   90.00
_cell.angle_beta   90.00
_cell.angle_gamma   90.00
#
_symmetry.space_group_name_H-M   'P 1'
#
loop_
_entity.id
_entity.type
_entity.pdbx_description
1 polymer ?
#
loop_
_entity_poly.entity_id
_entity_poly.type
_entity_poly.pdbx_seq_one_letter_code
_entity_poly.pdbx_strand_id
1 'polypeptide(L)'
;MALPKYPLPTHDVVVRGGVPNAFSQSVVAYDETQKPSLKKALLLGDAISDLPRVENHQPHEVMEYGAPPKREFQRYIRLSRKDMLDYSFGGEAGPDEGKLLDHQPLRLNNDDHQRVQQIPIKKGANFRDLRGVKVGANNIVEWDPEIERVYLPSGKPLVPDYAMSFIKGRSLKPFGRLWWDETVPTVVTRAEPHNQIILHPDQARVLTVRENARLQGFPDYYRLFGPIKEKYIQVGNAVAVPVARALGYCLGQAYLGESDGSDPLSMLPDSFTAIGQAAARASSVSIPAGEVLEQ
;
A
#
# COMPACT_ATOMS: atom_id res chain seq x y z
N MET A 1 25.21 -27.28 2.47
CA MET A 1 24.05 -26.38 2.32
C MET A 1 23.89 -26.07 0.85
N ALA A 2 22.70 -26.26 0.29
CA ALA A 2 22.44 -25.93 -1.12
C ALA A 2 22.35 -24.41 -1.30
N LEU A 3 22.57 -23.92 -2.52
CA LEU A 3 22.33 -22.52 -2.86
C LEU A 3 20.81 -22.27 -2.98
N PRO A 4 20.23 -21.27 -2.31
CA PRO A 4 18.80 -20.97 -2.45
C PRO A 4 18.43 -20.52 -3.87
N LYS A 5 17.25 -20.95 -4.31
CA LYS A 5 16.63 -20.54 -5.58
C LYS A 5 15.82 -19.26 -5.43
N TYR A 6 15.43 -18.66 -6.54
CA TYR A 6 14.51 -17.53 -6.56
C TYR A 6 13.05 -17.98 -6.75
N PRO A 7 12.10 -17.50 -5.93
CA PRO A 7 10.70 -17.85 -6.05
C PRO A 7 10.05 -17.17 -7.26
N LEU A 8 9.38 -17.96 -8.09
CA LEU A 8 8.59 -17.44 -9.21
C LEU A 8 7.39 -16.61 -8.73
N PRO A 9 6.92 -15.63 -9.53
CA PRO A 9 5.74 -14.84 -9.21
C PRO A 9 4.49 -15.68 -8.93
N THR A 10 3.62 -15.17 -8.04
CA THR A 10 2.35 -15.84 -7.68
C THR A 10 1.12 -15.04 -8.10
N HIS A 11 1.32 -13.78 -8.50
CA HIS A 11 0.28 -12.85 -8.90
C HIS A 11 0.66 -12.24 -10.26
N ASP A 12 -0.37 -11.95 -11.05
CA ASP A 12 -0.26 -11.07 -12.19
C ASP A 12 0.06 -9.63 -11.72
N VAL A 13 0.60 -8.80 -12.60
CA VAL A 13 1.08 -7.45 -12.27
C VAL A 13 0.49 -6.43 -13.23
N VAL A 14 -0.03 -5.34 -12.67
CA VAL A 14 -0.42 -4.15 -13.45
C VAL A 14 0.85 -3.35 -13.79
N VAL A 15 1.43 -3.65 -14.96
CA VAL A 15 2.45 -2.88 -15.72
C VAL A 15 3.95 -3.20 -15.51
N ARG A 16 4.69 -2.99 -16.61
CA ARG A 16 6.09 -3.29 -16.96
C ARG A 16 7.12 -2.31 -16.38
N GLY A 17 8.09 -2.84 -15.64
CA GLY A 17 9.41 -2.23 -15.48
C GLY A 17 10.34 -2.63 -16.63
N GLY A 18 11.38 -1.83 -16.89
CA GLY A 18 12.45 -2.20 -17.81
C GLY A 18 13.54 -2.97 -17.09
N VAL A 19 14.09 -4.00 -17.75
CA VAL A 19 15.24 -4.73 -17.23
C VAL A 19 16.49 -4.15 -17.90
N PRO A 20 17.52 -3.73 -17.14
CA PRO A 20 18.77 -3.28 -17.74
C PRO A 20 19.36 -4.38 -18.64
N ASN A 21 19.74 -4.05 -19.88
CA ASN A 21 20.21 -5.02 -20.87
C ASN A 21 21.31 -5.95 -20.33
N ALA A 22 22.23 -5.41 -19.51
CA ALA A 22 23.32 -6.15 -18.89
C ALA A 22 22.87 -7.28 -17.94
N PHE A 23 21.65 -7.19 -17.40
CA PHE A 23 21.08 -8.15 -16.44
C PHE A 23 19.77 -8.76 -16.93
N SER A 24 19.54 -8.75 -18.25
CA SER A 24 18.34 -9.31 -18.89
C SER A 24 18.07 -10.77 -18.51
N GLN A 25 19.12 -11.55 -18.25
CA GLN A 25 19.04 -12.96 -17.83
C GLN A 25 18.84 -13.15 -16.32
N SER A 26 18.84 -12.08 -15.52
CA SER A 26 18.72 -12.15 -14.06
C SER A 26 17.30 -11.86 -13.55
N VAL A 27 16.33 -11.82 -14.47
CA VAL A 27 14.93 -11.52 -14.15
C VAL A 27 14.25 -12.75 -13.61
N VAL A 28 13.62 -12.62 -12.46
CA VAL A 28 12.77 -13.67 -11.89
C VAL A 28 11.35 -13.47 -12.39
N ALA A 29 11.02 -14.12 -13.49
CA ALA A 29 9.69 -14.14 -14.11
C ALA A 29 9.47 -15.47 -14.83
N TYR A 30 8.21 -15.77 -15.16
CA TYR A 30 7.92 -16.86 -16.09
C TYR A 30 8.34 -16.47 -17.50
N ASP A 31 8.72 -17.46 -18.31
CA ASP A 31 8.99 -17.24 -19.72
C ASP A 31 7.74 -16.78 -20.46
N GLU A 32 7.89 -15.98 -21.52
CA GLU A 32 6.76 -15.48 -22.32
C GLU A 32 5.94 -16.60 -22.99
N THR A 33 6.54 -17.78 -23.15
CA THR A 33 5.88 -18.98 -23.70
C THR A 33 5.06 -19.74 -22.65
N GLN A 34 5.37 -19.55 -21.37
CA GLN A 34 4.68 -20.19 -20.26
C GLN A 34 3.39 -19.42 -19.95
N LYS A 35 2.31 -20.16 -19.72
CA LYS A 35 1.00 -19.59 -19.33
C LYS A 35 0.60 -20.09 -17.94
N PRO A 36 1.29 -19.62 -16.89
CA PRO A 36 0.97 -20.03 -15.52
C PRO A 36 -0.41 -19.50 -15.10
N SER A 37 -1.06 -20.20 -14.18
CA SER A 37 -2.27 -19.72 -13.53
C SER A 37 -1.90 -18.84 -12.33
N LEU A 38 -1.82 -17.52 -12.54
CA LEU A 38 -1.49 -16.55 -11.49
C LEU A 38 -2.75 -15.97 -10.84
N LYS A 39 -2.66 -15.58 -9.56
CA LYS A 39 -3.71 -14.78 -8.91
C LYS A 39 -3.81 -13.41 -9.59
N LYS A 40 -4.98 -12.79 -9.54
CA LYS A 40 -5.16 -11.43 -10.08
C LYS A 40 -4.26 -10.43 -9.36
N ALA A 41 -3.80 -9.42 -10.09
CA ALA A 41 -3.08 -8.30 -9.50
C ALA A 41 -3.92 -7.59 -8.43
N LEU A 42 -3.30 -7.28 -7.30
CA LEU A 42 -3.93 -6.53 -6.22
C LEU A 42 -3.94 -5.03 -6.54
N LEU A 43 -5.06 -4.38 -6.27
CA LEU A 43 -5.23 -2.94 -6.43
C LEU A 43 -5.36 -2.24 -5.07
N LEU A 44 -5.29 -0.91 -5.04
CA LEU A 44 -5.35 -0.13 -3.80
C LEU A 44 -6.58 -0.48 -2.94
N GLY A 45 -7.75 -0.65 -3.55
CA GLY A 45 -8.97 -1.06 -2.86
C GLY A 45 -8.86 -2.43 -2.18
N ASP A 46 -8.10 -3.36 -2.76
CA ASP A 46 -7.85 -4.66 -2.13
C ASP A 46 -7.04 -4.52 -0.85
N ALA A 47 -6.22 -3.47 -0.73
CA ALA A 47 -5.35 -3.23 0.42
C ALA A 47 -6.01 -2.45 1.56
N ILE A 48 -6.76 -1.39 1.27
CA ILE A 48 -7.10 -0.38 2.29
C ILE A 48 -8.61 -0.12 2.48
N SER A 49 -9.49 -0.74 1.68
CA SER A 49 -10.93 -0.41 1.69
C SER A 49 -11.70 -0.76 2.97
N ASP A 50 -11.13 -1.59 3.85
CA ASP A 50 -11.71 -1.97 5.16
C ASP A 50 -11.34 -1.00 6.28
N LEU A 51 -10.35 -0.13 6.10
CA LEU A 51 -9.85 0.75 7.15
C LEU A 51 -10.89 1.84 7.49
N PRO A 52 -11.03 2.20 8.79
CA PRO A 52 -11.95 3.24 9.22
C PRO A 52 -11.48 4.62 8.71
N ARG A 53 -12.42 5.56 8.57
CA ARG A 53 -12.07 6.93 8.17
C ARG A 53 -11.28 7.63 9.28
N VAL A 54 -10.30 8.44 8.89
CA VAL A 54 -9.55 9.33 9.79
C VAL A 54 -9.30 10.69 9.14
N GLU A 55 -9.17 11.71 9.97
CA GLU A 55 -8.89 13.08 9.54
C GLU A 55 -7.41 13.32 9.27
N ASN A 56 -7.06 14.49 8.71
CA ASN A 56 -5.68 14.93 8.53
C ASN A 56 -4.87 14.98 9.84
N HIS A 57 -5.55 15.12 10.98
CA HIS A 57 -4.92 14.95 12.30
C HIS A 57 -5.56 13.77 13.04
N GLN A 58 -4.80 12.68 13.16
CA GLN A 58 -5.15 11.51 13.96
C GLN A 58 -4.05 11.28 15.02
N PRO A 59 -4.27 11.65 16.30
CA PRO A 59 -3.27 11.50 17.34
C PRO A 59 -3.16 10.08 17.92
N HIS A 60 -4.16 9.21 17.71
CA HIS A 60 -4.19 7.88 18.32
C HIS A 60 -3.33 6.90 17.51
N GLU A 61 -2.33 6.30 18.15
CA GLU A 61 -1.48 5.28 17.53
C GLU A 61 -2.16 3.91 17.45
N VAL A 62 -3.13 3.66 18.32
CA VAL A 62 -3.86 2.39 18.43
C VAL A 62 -5.36 2.70 18.40
N MET A 63 -6.11 2.00 17.55
CA MET A 63 -7.56 2.15 17.44
C MET A 63 -8.23 0.83 17.03
N GLU A 64 -9.56 0.81 17.03
CA GLU A 64 -10.34 -0.31 16.51
C GLU A 64 -10.54 -0.19 14.99
N TYR A 65 -10.66 -1.33 14.29
CA TYR A 65 -10.88 -1.35 12.84
C TYR A 65 -12.24 -0.80 12.39
N GLY A 66 -13.24 -0.79 13.26
CA GLY A 66 -14.61 -0.39 12.93
C GLY A 66 -15.38 -1.35 12.01
N ALA A 67 -14.70 -2.19 11.21
CA ALA A 67 -15.31 -3.16 10.31
C ALA A 67 -14.46 -4.44 10.13
N PRO A 68 -15.09 -5.58 9.76
CA PRO A 68 -14.36 -6.77 9.32
C PRO A 68 -13.67 -6.56 7.96
N PRO A 69 -12.63 -7.36 7.65
CA PRO A 69 -11.95 -7.29 6.36
C PRO A 69 -12.88 -7.65 5.20
N LYS A 70 -12.80 -6.91 4.09
CA LYS A 70 -13.70 -7.05 2.93
C LYS A 70 -13.11 -7.95 1.83
N ARG A 71 -11.78 -7.96 1.69
CA ARG A 71 -11.03 -8.63 0.59
C ARG A 71 -10.07 -9.70 1.11
N GLU A 72 -9.60 -10.59 0.22
CA GLU A 72 -8.67 -11.67 0.60
C GLU A 72 -7.38 -11.14 1.21
N PHE A 73 -6.80 -10.11 0.59
CA PHE A 73 -5.59 -9.47 1.12
C PHE A 73 -5.81 -8.87 2.52
N GLN A 74 -6.95 -8.24 2.77
CA GLN A 74 -7.26 -7.67 4.09
C GLN A 74 -7.44 -8.75 5.16
N ARG A 75 -8.01 -9.91 4.80
CA ARG A 75 -8.06 -11.07 5.71
C ARG A 75 -6.66 -11.58 6.04
N TYR A 76 -5.81 -11.69 5.02
CA TYR A 76 -4.42 -12.12 5.17
C TYR A 76 -3.61 -11.14 6.03
N ILE A 77 -3.65 -9.84 5.75
CA ILE A 77 -2.78 -8.88 6.44
C ILE A 77 -3.16 -8.67 7.91
N ARG A 78 -4.42 -8.99 8.27
CA ARG A 78 -4.96 -8.94 9.64
C ARG A 78 -4.83 -10.24 10.43
N LEU A 79 -4.16 -11.26 9.88
CA LEU A 79 -3.89 -12.50 10.60
C LEU A 79 -3.11 -12.26 11.89
N SER A 80 -3.30 -13.14 12.88
CA SER A 80 -2.51 -13.13 14.11
C SER A 80 -1.05 -13.48 13.83
N ARG A 81 -0.16 -13.21 14.80
CA ARG A 81 1.23 -13.67 14.75
C ARG A 81 1.32 -15.18 14.60
N LYS A 82 0.48 -15.91 15.33
CA LYS A 82 0.41 -17.37 15.28
C LYS A 82 0.07 -17.87 13.86
N ASP A 83 -0.95 -17.27 13.23
CA ASP A 83 -1.37 -17.65 11.88
C ASP A 83 -0.31 -17.30 10.81
N MET A 84 0.48 -16.25 11.05
CA MET A 84 1.62 -15.86 10.23
C MET A 84 2.90 -16.67 10.52
N LEU A 85 2.87 -17.61 11.47
CA LEU A 85 4.03 -18.36 11.97
C LEU A 85 5.15 -17.44 12.50
N ASP A 86 4.77 -16.31 13.11
CA ASP A 86 5.67 -15.40 13.79
C ASP A 86 5.84 -15.81 15.26
N TYR A 87 7.00 -16.41 15.54
CA TYR A 87 7.37 -16.92 16.87
C TYR A 87 8.18 -15.94 17.72
N SER A 88 8.18 -14.64 17.38
CA SER A 88 8.93 -13.62 18.14
C SER A 88 8.53 -13.57 19.63
N PHE A 89 7.33 -14.07 19.97
CA PHE A 89 6.80 -14.15 21.33
C PHE A 89 6.55 -15.61 21.78
N GLY A 90 7.35 -16.57 21.31
CA GLY A 90 7.30 -17.94 21.82
C GLY A 90 6.04 -18.75 21.47
N GLY A 91 5.25 -18.30 20.49
CA GLY A 91 4.02 -18.97 20.04
C GLY A 91 2.75 -18.55 20.78
N GLU A 92 2.84 -17.63 21.73
CA GLU A 92 1.70 -17.00 22.41
C GLU A 92 1.17 -15.78 21.63
N ALA A 93 0.00 -15.28 22.02
CA ALA A 93 -0.52 -14.02 21.51
C ALA A 93 0.42 -12.87 21.92
N GLY A 94 0.93 -12.14 20.92
CA GLY A 94 1.73 -10.95 21.16
C GLY A 94 0.87 -9.75 21.58
N PRO A 95 1.49 -8.59 21.85
CA PRO A 95 0.75 -7.36 22.12
C PRO A 95 -0.08 -6.93 20.91
N ASP A 96 -1.09 -6.10 21.19
CA ASP A 96 -1.91 -5.40 20.18
C ASP A 96 -2.71 -6.33 19.24
N GLU A 97 -3.04 -7.55 19.68
CA GLU A 97 -3.83 -8.49 18.89
C GLU A 97 -5.20 -7.91 18.51
N GLY A 98 -5.54 -7.98 17.22
CA GLY A 98 -6.80 -7.46 16.68
C GLY A 98 -6.92 -5.94 16.65
N LYS A 99 -5.87 -5.18 17.00
CA LYS A 99 -5.88 -3.70 16.96
C LYS A 99 -5.41 -3.15 15.62
N LEU A 100 -5.89 -1.95 15.30
CA LEU A 100 -5.43 -1.16 14.17
C LEU A 100 -4.35 -0.19 14.66
N LEU A 101 -3.13 -0.41 14.19
CA LEU A 101 -1.94 0.33 14.61
C LEU A 101 -1.56 1.37 13.56
N ASP A 102 -0.99 2.50 13.98
CA ASP A 102 -0.35 3.50 13.12
C ASP A 102 -1.23 4.02 11.97
N HIS A 103 -2.55 4.01 12.13
CA HIS A 103 -3.48 4.52 11.13
C HIS A 103 -3.58 6.05 11.17
N GLN A 104 -2.41 6.68 11.00
CA GLN A 104 -2.18 8.10 11.16
C GLN A 104 -1.58 8.66 9.85
N PRO A 105 -2.14 9.71 9.25
CA PRO A 105 -1.50 10.39 8.13
C PRO A 105 -0.41 11.35 8.60
N LEU A 106 0.46 11.76 7.67
CA LEU A 106 1.25 12.97 7.87
C LEU A 106 0.29 14.15 8.06
N ARG A 107 0.37 14.80 9.22
CA ARG A 107 -0.41 16.01 9.50
C ARG A 107 0.06 17.13 8.58
N LEU A 108 -0.71 17.38 7.53
CA LEU A 108 -0.46 18.51 6.65
C LEU A 108 -0.64 19.80 7.43
N ASN A 109 0.21 20.79 7.11
CA ASN A 109 0.00 22.16 7.60
C ASN A 109 -1.33 22.70 7.04
N ASN A 110 -1.81 23.82 7.61
CA ASN A 110 -3.10 24.40 7.24
C ASN A 110 -3.21 24.69 5.73
N ASP A 111 -2.13 25.22 5.12
CA ASP A 111 -2.16 25.59 3.70
C ASP A 111 -2.26 24.35 2.80
N ASP A 112 -1.46 23.31 3.06
CA ASP A 112 -1.48 22.07 2.28
C ASP A 112 -2.78 21.30 2.50
N HIS A 113 -3.32 21.29 3.72
CA HIS A 113 -4.62 20.69 3.99
C HIS A 113 -5.75 21.40 3.24
N GLN A 114 -5.75 22.74 3.22
CA GLN A 114 -6.72 23.54 2.45
C GLN A 114 -6.63 23.28 0.94
N ARG A 115 -5.42 23.04 0.40
CA ARG A 115 -5.25 22.62 -1.00
C ARG A 115 -5.87 21.25 -1.22
N VAL A 116 -5.55 20.27 -0.37
CA VAL A 116 -6.08 18.90 -0.47
C VAL A 116 -7.60 18.84 -0.38
N GLN A 117 -8.21 19.67 0.48
CA GLN A 117 -9.67 19.81 0.58
C GLN A 117 -10.32 20.31 -0.72
N GLN A 118 -9.57 21.02 -1.57
CA GLN A 118 -10.05 21.53 -2.86
C GLN A 118 -9.75 20.59 -4.03
N ILE A 119 -8.99 19.50 -3.82
CA ILE A 119 -8.77 18.49 -4.86
C ILE A 119 -10.04 17.64 -5.00
N PRO A 120 -10.65 17.56 -6.20
CA PRO A 120 -11.87 16.80 -6.40
C PRO A 120 -11.73 15.32 -6.01
N ILE A 121 -12.82 14.71 -5.55
CA ILE A 121 -12.91 13.28 -5.26
C ILE A 121 -13.31 12.55 -6.54
N LYS A 122 -12.34 12.36 -7.44
CA LYS A 122 -12.48 11.59 -8.68
C LYS A 122 -11.14 10.97 -9.07
N LYS A 123 -11.16 9.90 -9.86
CA LYS A 123 -9.95 9.28 -10.43
C LYS A 123 -9.18 10.30 -11.26
N GLY A 124 -7.85 10.33 -11.09
CA GLY A 124 -6.94 11.23 -11.80
C GLY A 124 -6.93 12.69 -11.32
N ALA A 125 -7.68 13.02 -10.27
CA ALA A 125 -7.69 14.37 -9.71
C ALA A 125 -6.31 14.78 -9.19
N ASN A 126 -5.89 16.02 -9.49
CA ASN A 126 -4.60 16.56 -9.08
C ASN A 126 -4.62 18.10 -9.01
N PHE A 127 -3.47 18.74 -8.77
CA PHE A 127 -3.37 20.20 -8.65
C PHE A 127 -3.91 20.98 -9.85
N ARG A 128 -3.95 20.38 -11.05
CA ARG A 128 -4.50 21.02 -12.27
C ARG A 128 -6.01 21.23 -12.20
N ASP A 129 -6.70 20.54 -11.29
CA ASP A 129 -8.13 20.77 -11.02
C ASP A 129 -8.38 21.96 -10.07
N LEU A 130 -7.32 22.58 -9.52
CA LEU A 130 -7.47 23.76 -8.67
C LEU A 130 -7.82 24.99 -9.50
N ARG A 131 -8.63 25.87 -8.90
CA ARG A 131 -9.09 27.12 -9.55
C ARG A 131 -7.91 28.01 -9.95
N GLY A 132 -7.99 28.59 -11.16
CA GLY A 132 -6.98 29.47 -11.74
C GLY A 132 -5.91 28.74 -12.57
N VAL A 133 -6.07 27.44 -12.79
CA VAL A 133 -5.17 26.62 -13.60
C VAL A 133 -5.91 26.09 -14.82
N LYS A 134 -5.24 26.12 -15.97
CA LYS A 134 -5.68 25.46 -17.21
C LYS A 134 -4.56 24.61 -17.80
N VAL A 135 -4.93 23.69 -18.69
CA VAL A 135 -3.97 22.91 -19.48
C VAL A 135 -3.94 23.49 -20.89
N GLY A 136 -2.82 24.11 -21.26
CA GLY A 136 -2.59 24.69 -22.57
C GLY A 136 -2.12 23.69 -23.61
N ALA A 137 -1.55 24.20 -24.69
CA ALA A 137 -0.98 23.37 -25.75
C ALA A 137 0.13 22.45 -25.21
N ASN A 138 0.32 21.28 -25.84
CA ASN A 138 1.35 20.30 -25.48
C ASN A 138 1.26 19.76 -24.04
N ASN A 139 0.07 19.78 -23.44
CA ASN A 139 -0.19 19.30 -22.08
C ASN A 139 0.60 20.04 -20.99
N ILE A 140 0.92 21.31 -21.23
CA ILE A 140 1.64 22.19 -20.29
C ILE A 140 0.61 22.93 -19.44
N VAL A 141 0.86 23.00 -18.13
CA VAL A 141 0.02 23.74 -17.19
C VAL A 141 0.29 25.25 -17.30
N GLU A 142 -0.78 26.04 -17.31
CA GLU A 142 -0.74 27.50 -17.45
C GLU A 142 -1.72 28.14 -16.46
N TRP A 143 -1.47 29.41 -16.12
CA TRP A 143 -2.45 30.20 -15.39
C TRP A 143 -3.61 30.56 -16.31
N ASP A 144 -4.82 30.50 -15.77
CA ASP A 144 -6.00 30.97 -16.49
C ASP A 144 -6.02 32.51 -16.50
N PRO A 145 -5.93 33.19 -17.66
CA PRO A 145 -5.92 34.65 -17.71
C PRO A 145 -7.25 35.28 -17.28
N GLU A 146 -8.35 34.52 -17.27
CA GLU A 146 -9.67 35.01 -16.83
C GLU A 146 -9.85 34.97 -15.31
N ILE A 147 -8.95 34.28 -14.60
CA ILE A 147 -9.04 34.08 -13.16
C ILE A 147 -7.80 34.68 -12.50
N GLU A 148 -8.02 35.75 -11.74
CA GLU A 148 -6.96 36.28 -10.88
C GLU A 148 -6.42 35.20 -9.94
N ARG A 149 -5.12 35.31 -9.65
CA ARG A 149 -4.41 34.32 -8.84
C ARG A 149 -5.10 34.14 -7.49
N VAL A 150 -5.49 32.90 -7.18
CA VAL A 150 -6.21 32.58 -5.95
C VAL A 150 -5.23 32.41 -4.79
N TYR A 151 -5.54 33.04 -3.67
CA TYR A 151 -4.75 32.98 -2.43
C TYR A 151 -5.55 32.32 -1.31
N LEU A 152 -4.84 31.62 -0.43
CA LEU A 152 -5.36 31.05 0.81
C LEU A 152 -5.51 32.16 1.86
N PRO A 153 -6.29 31.94 2.94
CA PRO A 153 -6.40 32.88 4.07
C PRO A 153 -5.05 33.28 4.70
N SER A 154 -4.01 32.44 4.57
CA SER A 154 -2.66 32.73 5.02
C SER A 154 -1.89 33.73 4.14
N GLY A 155 -2.47 34.16 3.01
CA GLY A 155 -1.81 34.99 2.00
C GLY A 155 -0.90 34.22 1.05
N LYS A 156 -0.76 32.90 1.20
CA LYS A 156 0.00 32.05 0.25
C LYS A 156 -0.85 31.66 -0.96
N PRO A 157 -0.27 31.43 -2.14
CA PRO A 157 -1.03 31.04 -3.32
C PRO A 157 -1.69 29.67 -3.13
N LEU A 158 -2.92 29.51 -3.63
CA LEU A 158 -3.63 28.22 -3.66
C LEU A 158 -2.79 27.18 -4.42
N VAL A 159 -2.29 27.56 -5.60
CA VAL A 159 -1.44 26.70 -6.43
C VAL A 159 0.02 27.11 -6.24
N PRO A 160 0.87 26.24 -5.68
CA PRO A 160 2.29 26.54 -5.49
C PRO A 160 3.04 26.66 -6.82
N ASP A 161 3.96 27.62 -6.93
CA ASP A 161 4.75 27.85 -8.16
C ASP A 161 5.58 26.63 -8.59
N TYR A 162 6.07 25.84 -7.63
CA TYR A 162 6.82 24.63 -7.96
C TYR A 162 5.97 23.61 -8.74
N ALA A 163 4.65 23.55 -8.51
CA ALA A 163 3.77 22.60 -9.19
C ALA A 163 3.63 22.97 -10.67
N MET A 164 3.62 24.27 -10.99
CA MET A 164 3.54 24.79 -12.35
C MET A 164 4.78 24.47 -13.20
N SER A 165 5.95 24.39 -12.57
CA SER A 165 7.23 24.13 -13.26
C SER A 165 7.66 22.66 -13.22
N PHE A 166 7.06 21.83 -12.36
CA PHE A 166 7.45 20.44 -12.17
C PHE A 166 7.31 19.62 -13.46
N ILE A 167 8.41 18.95 -13.86
CA ILE A 167 8.53 18.23 -15.15
C ILE A 167 8.13 19.14 -16.32
N LYS A 168 8.69 20.35 -16.36
CA LYS A 168 8.43 21.36 -17.40
C LYS A 168 6.91 21.63 -17.56
N GLY A 169 6.18 21.63 -16.44
CA GLY A 169 4.74 21.87 -16.37
C GLY A 169 3.85 20.73 -16.87
N ARG A 170 4.40 19.55 -17.17
CA ARG A 170 3.66 18.41 -17.74
C ARG A 170 3.23 17.35 -16.72
N SER A 171 3.66 17.48 -15.47
CA SER A 171 3.38 16.48 -14.44
C SER A 171 1.92 16.50 -14.01
N LEU A 172 1.39 15.32 -13.68
CA LEU A 172 0.10 15.12 -13.01
C LEU A 172 0.27 14.77 -11.51
N LYS A 173 1.52 14.68 -11.03
CA LYS A 173 1.82 14.17 -9.68
C LYS A 173 1.48 15.12 -8.53
N PRO A 174 1.77 16.44 -8.59
CA PRO A 174 1.55 17.33 -7.45
C PRO A 174 0.09 17.31 -6.98
N PHE A 175 -0.12 17.14 -5.68
CA PHE A 175 -1.43 17.00 -5.04
C PHE A 175 -2.33 15.96 -5.73
N GLY A 176 -1.73 14.91 -6.28
CA GLY A 176 -2.45 13.85 -6.99
C GLY A 176 -3.18 12.92 -6.03
N ARG A 177 -4.42 12.58 -6.38
CA ARG A 177 -5.27 11.63 -5.67
C ARG A 177 -5.21 10.25 -6.31
N LEU A 178 -4.98 9.25 -5.47
CA LEU A 178 -5.06 7.84 -5.88
C LEU A 178 -6.52 7.41 -6.06
N TRP A 179 -6.74 6.32 -6.77
CA TRP A 179 -8.04 5.69 -6.90
C TRP A 179 -8.01 4.20 -6.57
N TRP A 180 -9.18 3.65 -6.25
CA TRP A 180 -9.32 2.29 -5.72
C TRP A 180 -8.83 1.19 -6.68
N ASP A 181 -8.87 1.45 -7.98
CA ASP A 181 -8.45 0.53 -9.05
C ASP A 181 -7.03 0.83 -9.58
N GLU A 182 -6.24 1.58 -8.82
CA GLU A 182 -4.86 1.91 -9.15
C GLU A 182 -3.87 1.17 -8.23
N THR A 183 -2.59 1.22 -8.60
CA THR A 183 -1.48 0.75 -7.77
C THR A 183 -0.62 1.94 -7.33
N VAL A 184 0.18 1.75 -6.29
CA VAL A 184 1.29 2.66 -5.94
C VAL A 184 2.57 1.99 -6.42
N PRO A 185 3.22 2.48 -7.50
CA PRO A 185 4.36 1.77 -8.11
C PRO A 185 5.53 1.56 -7.15
N THR A 186 5.75 2.53 -6.26
CA THR A 186 6.77 2.45 -5.21
C THR A 186 6.30 3.27 -4.02
N VAL A 187 6.14 2.62 -2.88
CA VAL A 187 5.96 3.31 -1.59
C VAL A 187 7.30 3.93 -1.22
N VAL A 188 7.30 5.22 -0.89
CA VAL A 188 8.52 6.00 -0.60
C VAL A 188 8.52 6.50 0.84
N THR A 189 9.68 6.98 1.29
CA THR A 189 9.91 7.41 2.67
C THR A 189 9.24 8.73 3.08
N ARG A 190 8.71 9.49 2.11
CA ARG A 190 8.12 10.81 2.31
C ARG A 190 6.66 10.80 1.95
N ALA A 191 5.84 11.44 2.77
CA ALA A 191 4.39 11.47 2.60
C ALA A 191 3.84 12.83 2.14
N GLU A 192 4.70 13.82 1.87
CA GLU A 192 4.27 15.13 1.39
C GLU A 192 3.63 15.04 -0.01
N PRO A 193 2.47 15.68 -0.27
CA PRO A 193 1.76 15.56 -1.55
C PRO A 193 2.38 16.40 -2.69
N HIS A 194 3.53 17.02 -2.46
CA HIS A 194 4.06 18.08 -3.33
C HIS A 194 4.49 17.57 -4.71
N ASN A 195 4.94 16.33 -4.84
CA ASN A 195 5.48 15.80 -6.10
C ASN A 195 5.13 14.33 -6.34
N GLN A 196 4.05 13.86 -5.72
CA GLN A 196 3.60 12.47 -5.79
C GLN A 196 2.08 12.36 -5.65
N ILE A 197 1.54 11.25 -6.18
CA ILE A 197 0.13 10.89 -6.08
C ILE A 197 -0.02 10.05 -4.82
N ILE A 198 -0.52 10.65 -3.74
CA ILE A 198 -0.57 10.03 -2.40
C ILE A 198 -1.82 10.42 -1.60
N LEU A 199 -2.71 11.26 -2.17
CA LEU A 199 -3.95 11.59 -1.48
C LEU A 199 -4.87 10.37 -1.45
N HIS A 200 -5.52 10.16 -0.31
CA HIS A 200 -6.47 9.08 -0.12
C HIS A 200 -7.62 9.18 -1.14
N PRO A 201 -8.18 8.09 -1.67
CA PRO A 201 -9.19 8.16 -2.72
C PRO A 201 -10.45 8.97 -2.38
N ASP A 202 -10.88 8.98 -1.11
CA ASP A 202 -12.15 9.60 -0.70
C ASP A 202 -12.08 10.47 0.59
N GLN A 203 -10.87 10.75 1.08
CA GLN A 203 -10.63 11.52 2.31
C GLN A 203 -9.68 12.69 2.00
N ALA A 204 -9.84 13.81 2.71
CA ALA A 204 -9.02 15.00 2.55
C ALA A 204 -7.68 14.90 3.30
N ARG A 205 -6.93 13.83 3.05
CA ARG A 205 -5.62 13.55 3.68
C ARG A 205 -4.73 12.77 2.73
N VAL A 206 -3.45 12.68 3.08
CA VAL A 206 -2.54 11.70 2.48
C VAL A 206 -2.83 10.29 3.00
N LEU A 207 -2.31 9.27 2.32
CA LEU A 207 -2.33 7.90 2.85
C LEU A 207 -1.66 7.84 4.22
N THR A 208 -2.24 7.11 5.16
CA THR A 208 -1.69 6.87 6.50
C THR A 208 -0.43 6.01 6.47
N VAL A 209 0.31 6.02 7.58
CA VAL A 209 1.44 5.10 7.79
C VAL A 209 0.98 3.65 7.62
N ARG A 210 -0.13 3.24 8.26
CA ARG A 210 -0.69 1.88 8.14
C ARG A 210 -1.10 1.51 6.72
N GLU A 211 -1.69 2.44 5.97
CA GLU A 211 -2.03 2.21 4.56
C GLU A 211 -0.77 1.95 3.72
N ASN A 212 0.30 2.73 3.91
CA ASN A 212 1.59 2.49 3.26
C ASN A 212 2.23 1.16 3.72
N ALA A 213 2.13 0.82 5.00
CA ALA A 213 2.65 -0.42 5.56
C ALA A 213 1.96 -1.63 4.91
N ARG A 214 0.64 -1.59 4.73
CA ARG A 214 -0.10 -2.63 4.00
C ARG A 214 0.31 -2.71 2.53
N LEU A 215 0.55 -1.59 1.85
CA LEU A 215 1.08 -1.59 0.48
C LEU A 215 2.46 -2.26 0.38
N GLN A 216 3.27 -2.17 1.44
CA GLN A 216 4.55 -2.86 1.57
C GLN A 216 4.41 -4.29 2.17
N GLY A 217 3.17 -4.72 2.42
CA GLY A 217 2.81 -6.06 2.88
C GLY A 217 3.15 -6.36 4.35
N PHE A 218 3.36 -5.33 5.19
CA PHE A 218 3.52 -5.52 6.62
C PHE A 218 2.25 -6.10 7.25
N PRO A 219 2.35 -7.18 8.04
CA PRO A 219 1.24 -7.64 8.87
C PRO A 219 0.73 -6.51 9.76
N ASP A 220 -0.58 -6.44 9.96
CA ASP A 220 -1.18 -5.33 10.70
C ASP A 220 -0.76 -5.29 12.18
N TYR A 221 -0.36 -6.44 12.76
CA TYR A 221 0.20 -6.50 14.10
C TYR A 221 1.62 -5.91 14.22
N TYR A 222 2.30 -5.63 13.09
CA TYR A 222 3.64 -5.07 13.10
C TYR A 222 3.57 -3.59 13.44
N ARG A 223 3.93 -3.25 14.68
CA ARG A 223 3.87 -1.89 15.22
C ARG A 223 5.11 -1.08 14.86
N LEU A 224 4.92 0.15 14.43
CA LEU A 224 5.99 1.09 14.15
C LEU A 224 6.14 2.08 15.31
N PHE A 225 7.35 2.55 15.54
CA PHE A 225 7.66 3.47 16.65
C PHE A 225 8.39 4.71 16.16
N GLY A 226 8.28 5.79 16.94
CA GLY A 226 8.91 7.09 16.66
C GLY A 226 7.96 8.10 16.01
N PRO A 227 8.48 9.28 15.64
CA PRO A 227 7.68 10.32 14.99
C PRO A 227 7.04 9.85 13.68
N ILE A 228 5.89 10.42 13.30
CA ILE A 228 5.15 10.03 12.08
C ILE A 228 6.03 9.99 10.83
N LYS A 229 6.91 11.00 10.63
CA LYS A 229 7.83 11.03 9.49
C LYS A 229 8.81 9.85 9.50
N GLU A 230 9.34 9.48 10.67
CA GLU A 230 10.22 8.32 10.82
C GLU A 230 9.47 6.99 10.59
N LYS A 231 8.19 6.90 10.97
CA LYS A 231 7.37 5.73 10.64
C LYS A 231 7.18 5.58 9.13
N TYR A 232 6.97 6.67 8.38
CA TYR A 232 6.97 6.62 6.90
C TYR A 232 8.33 6.21 6.33
N ILE A 233 9.44 6.71 6.90
CA ILE A 233 10.79 6.33 6.48
C ILE A 233 11.04 4.82 6.69
N GLN A 234 10.65 4.27 7.84
CA GLN A 234 10.75 2.84 8.14
C GLN A 234 9.99 2.00 7.10
N VAL A 235 8.75 2.37 6.76
CA VAL A 235 7.94 1.66 5.77
C VAL A 235 8.56 1.80 4.37
N GLY A 236 8.92 3.01 3.94
CA GLY A 236 9.42 3.27 2.59
C GLY A 236 10.79 2.67 2.29
N ASN A 237 11.63 2.47 3.32
CA ASN A 237 12.93 1.82 3.16
C ASN A 237 12.86 0.28 3.22
N ALA A 238 11.75 -0.29 3.69
CA ALA A 238 11.64 -1.72 3.88
C ALA A 238 11.52 -2.48 2.56
N VAL A 239 12.10 -3.68 2.51
CA VAL A 239 11.76 -4.67 1.48
C VAL A 239 10.34 -5.15 1.75
N ALA A 240 9.53 -5.28 0.70
CA ALA A 240 8.17 -5.78 0.84
C ALA A 240 8.15 -7.16 1.53
N VAL A 241 7.40 -7.28 2.62
CA VAL A 241 7.43 -8.47 3.48
C VAL A 241 7.05 -9.76 2.72
N PRO A 242 6.08 -9.77 1.78
CA PRO A 242 5.80 -10.96 0.97
C PRO A 242 6.97 -11.41 0.10
N VAL A 243 7.80 -10.48 -0.39
CA VAL A 243 9.02 -10.82 -1.15
C VAL A 243 10.04 -11.48 -0.22
N ALA A 244 10.28 -10.88 0.95
CA ALA A 244 11.17 -11.46 1.95
C ALA A 244 10.70 -12.85 2.42
N ARG A 245 9.38 -13.04 2.61
CA ARG A 245 8.78 -14.33 2.98
C ARG A 245 8.99 -15.40 1.90
N ALA A 246 8.82 -15.04 0.62
CA ALA A 246 9.04 -15.97 -0.49
C ALA A 246 10.53 -16.40 -0.60
N LEU A 247 11.45 -15.45 -0.43
CA LEU A 247 12.88 -15.73 -0.36
C LEU A 247 13.24 -16.57 0.86
N GLY A 248 12.64 -16.28 2.02
CA GLY A 248 12.81 -17.03 3.26
C GLY A 248 12.36 -18.49 3.13
N TYR A 249 11.29 -18.76 2.38
CA TYR A 249 10.87 -20.13 2.06
C TYR A 249 11.95 -20.87 1.25
N CYS A 250 12.46 -20.26 0.19
CA CYS A 250 13.53 -20.85 -0.63
C CYS A 250 14.83 -21.07 0.17
N LEU A 251 15.16 -20.14 1.08
CA LEU A 251 16.26 -20.29 2.01
C LEU A 251 16.05 -21.49 2.93
N GLY A 252 14.86 -21.63 3.51
CA GLY A 252 14.51 -22.76 4.39
C GLY A 252 14.67 -24.12 3.68
N GLN A 253 14.13 -24.25 2.47
CA GLN A 253 14.27 -25.46 1.64
C GLN A 253 15.74 -25.80 1.37
N ALA A 254 16.55 -24.81 0.97
CA ALA A 254 17.97 -25.02 0.69
C ALA A 254 18.80 -25.35 1.95
N TYR A 255 18.42 -24.77 3.10
CA TYR A 255 19.05 -25.01 4.39
C TYR A 255 18.77 -26.42 4.92
N LEU A 256 17.52 -26.89 4.79
CA LEU A 256 17.10 -28.22 5.21
C LEU A 256 17.57 -29.34 4.26
N GLY A 257 18.10 -28.99 3.08
CA GLY A 257 18.50 -29.96 2.07
C GLY A 257 17.33 -30.53 1.27
N GLU A 258 16.18 -29.85 1.29
CA GLU A 258 14.94 -30.21 0.58
C GLU A 258 14.87 -29.58 -0.82
N SER A 259 15.90 -28.81 -1.21
CA SER A 259 15.97 -28.19 -2.53
C SER A 259 16.53 -29.18 -3.57
N ASP A 260 15.70 -29.59 -4.51
CA ASP A 260 16.09 -30.46 -5.62
C ASP A 260 16.58 -29.69 -6.85
N GLY A 261 17.56 -30.23 -7.56
CA GLY A 261 17.99 -29.77 -8.90
C GLY A 261 18.78 -28.45 -8.92
N SER A 262 19.36 -28.15 -10.09
CA SER A 262 20.21 -26.97 -10.32
C SER A 262 19.49 -25.78 -10.94
N ASP A 263 18.16 -25.85 -11.09
CA ASP A 263 17.36 -24.76 -11.66
C ASP A 263 17.42 -23.52 -10.74
N PRO A 264 17.65 -22.31 -11.27
CA PRO A 264 17.72 -21.08 -10.46
C PRO A 264 16.37 -20.63 -9.89
N LEU A 265 15.26 -21.16 -10.40
CA LEU A 265 13.90 -20.76 -10.08
C LEU A 265 13.16 -21.86 -9.29
N SER A 266 12.21 -21.45 -8.46
CA SER A 266 11.36 -22.35 -7.70
C SER A 266 9.92 -21.89 -7.72
N MET A 267 8.99 -22.82 -7.96
CA MET A 267 7.56 -22.54 -7.79
C MET A 267 7.18 -22.72 -6.33
N LEU A 268 6.52 -21.70 -5.76
CA LEU A 268 5.99 -21.78 -4.41
C LEU A 268 4.75 -22.70 -4.40
N PRO A 269 4.59 -23.57 -3.39
CA PRO A 269 3.42 -24.45 -3.32
C PRO A 269 2.15 -23.68 -3.01
N ASP A 270 0.99 -24.26 -3.34
CA ASP A 270 -0.33 -23.66 -3.05
C ASP A 270 -0.49 -23.35 -1.56
N SER A 271 0.05 -24.19 -0.67
CA SER A 271 0.04 -23.97 0.78
C SER A 271 0.70 -22.66 1.19
N PHE A 272 1.73 -22.20 0.47
CA PHE A 272 2.40 -20.93 0.74
C PHE A 272 1.50 -19.73 0.42
N THR A 273 0.71 -19.82 -0.65
CA THR A 273 -0.18 -18.74 -1.12
C THR A 273 -1.58 -18.80 -0.49
N ALA A 274 -1.93 -19.91 0.15
CA ALA A 274 -3.22 -20.17 0.80
C ALA A 274 -3.27 -19.80 2.29
N ILE A 275 -2.22 -19.24 2.90
CA ILE A 275 -2.20 -18.89 4.34
C ILE A 275 -3.34 -17.92 4.72
N GLY A 276 -3.82 -17.08 3.79
CA GLY A 276 -5.03 -16.27 4.01
C GLY A 276 -6.38 -17.02 3.91
N GLN A 277 -6.40 -18.22 3.32
CA GLN A 277 -7.62 -19.00 3.05
C GLN A 277 -7.90 -20.03 4.16
N ALA A 278 -6.88 -20.60 4.81
CA ALA A 278 -7.05 -21.56 5.90
C ALA A 278 -7.64 -20.91 7.16
N ALA A 279 -7.18 -19.71 7.53
CA ALA A 279 -7.71 -18.95 8.66
C ALA A 279 -9.17 -18.49 8.43
N ALA A 280 -9.54 -18.19 7.18
CA ALA A 280 -10.92 -17.85 6.81
C ALA A 280 -11.91 -19.01 7.01
N ARG A 281 -11.46 -20.27 6.85
CA ARG A 281 -12.28 -21.45 7.17
C ARG A 281 -12.43 -21.66 8.67
N ALA A 282 -11.36 -21.44 9.45
CA ALA A 282 -11.39 -21.59 10.90
C ALA A 282 -12.29 -20.54 11.61
N SER A 283 -12.35 -19.31 11.11
CA SER A 283 -13.20 -18.24 11.65
C SER A 283 -14.71 -18.42 11.41
N SER A 284 -15.12 -19.38 10.57
CA SER A 284 -16.53 -19.60 10.22
C SER A 284 -17.28 -20.57 11.15
N VAL A 285 -16.64 -21.06 12.22
CA VAL A 285 -17.25 -21.97 13.20
C VAL A 285 -17.21 -21.34 14.59
N SER A 286 -18.27 -20.61 14.96
CA SER A 286 -18.87 -20.52 16.31
C SER A 286 -19.82 -19.32 16.45
N ILE A 287 -21.07 -19.51 16.02
CA ILE A 287 -22.21 -18.87 16.68
C ILE A 287 -23.04 -20.03 17.24
N PRO A 288 -23.11 -20.24 18.56
CA PRO A 288 -24.07 -21.17 19.12
C PRO A 288 -25.46 -20.61 18.82
N ALA A 289 -26.31 -21.43 18.20
CA ALA A 289 -27.72 -21.12 18.06
C ALA A 289 -28.31 -20.97 19.46
N GLY A 290 -28.58 -19.73 19.87
CA GLY A 290 -29.32 -19.44 21.10
C GLY A 290 -30.75 -19.93 20.93
N GLU A 291 -31.18 -20.75 21.87
CA GLU A 291 -32.55 -21.23 22.02
C GLU A 291 -33.53 -20.05 22.07
N VAL A 292 -34.51 -20.08 21.18
CA VAL A 292 -35.73 -19.27 21.29
C VAL A 292 -36.58 -19.93 22.36
N LEU A 293 -36.63 -19.32 23.55
CA LEU A 293 -37.65 -19.62 24.56
C LEU A 293 -38.81 -18.65 24.34
N GLU A 294 -39.95 -19.20 23.90
CA GLU A 294 -41.25 -18.55 23.90
C GLU A 294 -41.66 -18.21 25.35
N GLN A 295 -41.90 -16.92 25.62
CA GLN A 295 -43.07 -16.37 26.34
C GLN A 295 -43.04 -14.85 26.33
#